data_AF-A0A953P4Z0-F1
#
_entry.id   AF-A0A953P4Z0-F1
#
_cell.length_a   1.000
_cell.length_b   1.000
_cell.length_c   1.000
_cell.angle_alpha   90.00
_cell.angle_beta   90.00
_cell.angle_gamma   90.00
#
_symmetry.space_group_name_H-M   'P 1'
#
loop_
_entity.id
_entity.type
_entity.pdbx_description
1 polymer ?
#
loop_
_entity_poly.entity_id
_entity_poly.type
_entity_poly.pdbx_seq_one_letter_code
_entity_poly.pdbx_strand_id
1 'polypeptide(L)'
;MKCTARLLLLLVTLASIAPSAAADSLGELARDFWAWRAAEQPFSGDDIPRIERPEGWRADWSAGAFVQRRKDLLRFEERWKSIDASQRPIPEQVDYRLMGSAIARVRWELEIVRGWQRNPVFYVDQTLGSIFVALTQPPPFDAKRSAEILARLRQIPRTVAEARENLSDAAAPFARLAINQLSGVRANLARTARALKPLLDGASAAQLDAAAEQATAALEEYREWLKKRLPEMQGKAEVGREGFEFFLKRVALTPYTPEQLVAMARQEWERAVAFEMYEHARDTKLAPLPLFKDQAAQIARSEEQEKEIRRLLEEKNILSIPARIRHYRKLPLPAYLEPLGEMGVPDDLTGPSRLDQDGVSYIPVPAENLGYFAEASARDPRPIIVHEGVPGHYFQLTLGWGQEDPIRRHYYDSGANEGIGFYGEEMMLQAGLFDDSPRSREIIYNFMRFRALRVEVDVKLATGEFTVDQATDYFVKMVPMDRASALEDAALYAAAPGIGISYQTGKLQILKFLAEARRAEGEKFSLRKFHDFLWNNGNVPIALQRWEYLGLTDEMELLR
;
A
#
# COMPACT_ATOMS: atom_id res chain seq x y z
N MET A 1 -44.77 -83.04 5.05
CA MET A 1 -44.57 -82.21 6.26
C MET A 1 -43.86 -80.91 5.88
N LYS A 2 -44.61 -79.81 5.95
CA LYS A 2 -44.23 -78.38 5.99
C LYS A 2 -43.16 -77.86 5.00
N CYS A 3 -43.64 -77.41 3.83
CA CYS A 3 -43.05 -76.32 3.06
C CYS A 3 -43.03 -75.03 3.88
N THR A 4 -41.92 -74.29 3.86
CA THR A 4 -41.87 -72.89 4.32
C THR A 4 -41.34 -72.02 3.19
N ALA A 5 -42.22 -71.15 2.71
CA ALA A 5 -41.92 -70.15 1.69
C ALA A 5 -41.07 -69.02 2.31
N ARG A 6 -39.93 -68.69 1.69
CA ARG A 6 -39.18 -67.46 2.00
C ARG A 6 -39.57 -66.38 1.00
N LEU A 7 -40.22 -65.35 1.55
CA LEU A 7 -40.57 -64.10 0.90
C LEU A 7 -39.28 -63.32 0.60
N LEU A 8 -38.95 -63.08 -0.68
CA LEU A 8 -37.89 -62.16 -1.08
C LEU A 8 -38.45 -60.73 -1.04
N LEU A 9 -37.99 -59.92 -0.09
CA LEU A 9 -38.26 -58.49 -0.06
C LEU A 9 -37.28 -57.79 -1.02
N LEU A 10 -37.77 -57.26 -2.14
CA LEU A 10 -37.00 -56.37 -3.01
C LEU A 10 -36.97 -54.98 -2.35
N LEU A 11 -35.83 -54.59 -1.79
CA LEU A 11 -35.54 -53.22 -1.38
C LEU A 11 -35.10 -52.43 -2.63
N VAL A 12 -36.00 -51.60 -3.15
CA VAL A 12 -35.66 -50.57 -4.15
C VAL A 12 -35.06 -49.39 -3.39
N THR A 13 -33.74 -49.27 -3.42
CA THR A 13 -33.02 -48.08 -2.95
C THR A 13 -33.15 -46.98 -4.01
N LEU A 14 -34.05 -46.03 -3.77
CA LEU A 14 -34.04 -44.73 -4.46
C LEU A 14 -32.80 -43.97 -4.01
N ALA A 15 -31.75 -44.01 -4.83
CA ALA A 15 -30.60 -43.15 -4.67
C ALA A 15 -31.01 -41.71 -5.03
N SER A 16 -31.21 -40.88 -4.01
CA SER A 16 -31.30 -39.42 -4.18
C SER A 16 -29.96 -38.92 -4.70
N ILE A 17 -29.85 -38.71 -6.01
CA ILE A 17 -28.74 -37.95 -6.60
C ILE A 17 -28.94 -36.51 -6.18
N ALA A 18 -28.30 -36.10 -5.09
CA ALA A 18 -28.09 -34.69 -4.82
C ALA A 18 -27.29 -34.11 -6.00
N PRO A 19 -27.66 -32.95 -6.56
CA PRO A 19 -26.84 -32.33 -7.58
C PRO A 19 -25.45 -32.09 -6.98
N SER A 20 -24.43 -32.68 -7.57
CA SER A 20 -23.04 -32.30 -7.30
C SER A 20 -22.96 -30.80 -7.60
N ALA A 21 -22.83 -29.97 -6.58
CA ALA A 21 -22.41 -28.60 -6.78
C ALA A 21 -21.12 -28.68 -7.62
N ALA A 22 -21.11 -28.03 -8.79
CA ALA A 22 -19.90 -27.98 -9.59
C ALA A 22 -18.77 -27.41 -8.72
N ALA A 23 -17.58 -28.00 -8.78
CA ALA A 23 -16.42 -27.45 -8.07
C ALA A 23 -16.22 -26.00 -8.54
N ASP A 24 -16.14 -25.09 -7.58
CA ASP A 24 -15.98 -23.65 -7.83
C ASP A 24 -14.71 -23.42 -8.66
N SER A 25 -14.81 -22.66 -9.75
CA SER A 25 -13.62 -22.30 -10.52
C SER A 25 -12.85 -21.18 -9.82
N LEU A 26 -11.53 -21.11 -10.05
CA LEU A 26 -10.71 -20.03 -9.49
C LEU A 26 -11.20 -18.63 -9.91
N GLY A 27 -11.72 -18.51 -11.14
CA GLY A 27 -12.30 -17.26 -11.64
C GLY A 27 -13.61 -16.85 -10.96
N GLU A 28 -14.48 -17.82 -10.62
CA GLU A 28 -15.70 -17.54 -9.85
C GLU A 28 -15.38 -17.12 -8.42
N LEU A 29 -14.46 -17.82 -7.77
CA LEU A 29 -13.94 -17.43 -6.46
C LEU A 29 -13.37 -16.01 -6.49
N ALA A 30 -12.52 -15.71 -7.46
CA ALA A 30 -11.88 -14.40 -7.60
C ALA A 30 -12.91 -13.29 -7.78
N ARG A 31 -13.86 -13.44 -8.69
CA ARG A 31 -14.92 -12.45 -8.93
C ARG A 31 -15.71 -12.15 -7.65
N ASP A 32 -16.14 -13.19 -6.95
CA ASP A 32 -16.95 -13.03 -5.74
C ASP A 32 -16.13 -12.41 -4.59
N PHE A 33 -14.87 -12.83 -4.45
CA PHE A 33 -13.95 -12.30 -3.44
C PHE A 33 -13.62 -10.82 -3.68
N TRP A 34 -13.32 -10.42 -4.92
CA TRP A 34 -12.98 -9.03 -5.23
C TRP A 34 -14.19 -8.10 -5.13
N ALA A 35 -15.38 -8.56 -5.50
CA ALA A 35 -16.61 -7.82 -5.25
C ALA A 35 -16.84 -7.60 -3.74
N TRP A 36 -16.60 -8.64 -2.92
CA TRP A 36 -16.66 -8.54 -1.46
C TRP A 36 -15.57 -7.60 -0.90
N ARG A 37 -14.31 -7.70 -1.36
CA ARG A 37 -13.23 -6.80 -0.93
C ARG A 37 -13.49 -5.34 -1.28
N ALA A 38 -14.06 -5.05 -2.44
CA ALA A 38 -14.45 -3.69 -2.80
C ALA A 38 -15.42 -3.07 -1.78
N ALA A 39 -16.31 -3.87 -1.19
CA ALA A 39 -17.22 -3.43 -0.14
C ALA A 39 -16.58 -3.42 1.26
N GLU A 40 -15.74 -4.39 1.60
CA GLU A 40 -15.36 -4.66 2.99
C GLU A 40 -13.93 -4.25 3.37
N GLN A 41 -13.05 -3.97 2.41
CA GLN A 41 -11.67 -3.57 2.70
C GLN A 41 -11.65 -2.25 3.48
N PRO A 42 -10.91 -2.12 4.59
CA PRO A 42 -10.73 -0.83 5.27
C PRO A 42 -9.87 0.13 4.44
N PHE A 43 -10.04 1.42 4.66
CA PHE A 43 -9.08 2.43 4.21
C PHE A 43 -7.79 2.34 5.03
N SER A 44 -6.67 2.71 4.42
CA SER A 44 -5.39 2.91 5.09
C SER A 44 -4.65 4.08 4.45
N GLY A 45 -3.68 4.64 5.17
CA GLY A 45 -2.79 5.68 4.63
C GLY A 45 -1.89 5.22 3.46
N ASP A 46 -1.69 3.91 3.30
CA ASP A 46 -0.82 3.26 2.29
C ASP A 46 -1.59 2.68 1.07
N ASP A 47 -2.90 2.97 0.95
CA ASP A 47 -3.74 2.41 -0.13
C ASP A 47 -3.59 3.20 -1.46
N ILE A 48 -2.41 3.15 -2.08
CA ILE A 48 -2.14 3.80 -3.38
C ILE A 48 -3.07 3.31 -4.52
N PRO A 49 -3.50 2.03 -4.61
CA PRO A 49 -4.41 1.58 -5.66
C PRO A 49 -5.80 2.24 -5.66
N ARG A 50 -6.21 2.83 -4.52
CA ARG A 50 -7.49 3.53 -4.30
C ARG A 50 -8.69 2.74 -4.83
N ILE A 51 -9.16 1.78 -4.04
CA ILE A 51 -10.26 0.87 -4.42
C ILE A 51 -11.55 1.64 -4.74
N GLU A 52 -12.11 1.39 -5.92
CA GLU A 52 -13.43 1.86 -6.30
C GLU A 52 -14.51 1.13 -5.50
N ARG A 53 -15.33 1.89 -4.76
CA ARG A 53 -16.41 1.36 -3.92
C ARG A 53 -17.72 1.24 -4.70
N PRO A 54 -18.59 0.26 -4.36
CA PRO A 54 -19.93 0.17 -4.94
C PRO A 54 -20.76 1.45 -4.75
N GLU A 55 -21.73 1.68 -5.64
CA GLU A 55 -22.64 2.81 -5.49
C GLU A 55 -23.42 2.73 -4.17
N GLY A 56 -23.56 3.87 -3.49
CA GLY A 56 -24.26 3.92 -2.21
C GLY A 56 -23.49 3.30 -1.05
N TRP A 57 -22.22 2.90 -1.24
CA TRP A 57 -21.39 2.31 -0.19
C TRP A 57 -21.40 3.13 1.10
N ARG A 58 -21.51 2.42 2.23
CA ARG A 58 -21.42 2.98 3.58
C ARG A 58 -20.56 2.04 4.40
N ALA A 59 -19.64 2.61 5.17
CA ALA A 59 -18.84 1.82 6.08
C ALA A 59 -19.72 1.24 7.21
N ASP A 60 -19.51 -0.02 7.55
CA ASP A 60 -20.10 -0.66 8.73
C ASP A 60 -18.97 -1.26 9.57
N TRP A 61 -18.66 -0.62 10.69
CA TRP A 61 -17.65 -1.12 11.63
C TRP A 61 -18.29 -1.67 12.89
N SER A 62 -19.58 -1.98 12.89
CA SER A 62 -20.23 -2.61 14.03
C SER A 62 -19.59 -3.97 14.35
N ALA A 63 -19.68 -4.39 15.61
CA ALA A 63 -19.24 -5.72 16.02
C ALA A 63 -19.91 -6.84 15.20
N GLY A 64 -21.18 -6.65 14.82
CA GLY A 64 -21.93 -7.57 13.96
C GLY A 64 -21.32 -7.72 12.56
N ALA A 65 -20.86 -6.62 11.95
CA ALA A 65 -20.18 -6.65 10.66
C ALA A 65 -18.88 -7.47 10.73
N PHE A 66 -18.06 -7.30 11.78
CA PHE A 66 -16.84 -8.10 11.95
C PHE A 66 -17.13 -9.60 12.15
N VAL A 67 -18.21 -9.96 12.84
CA VAL A 67 -18.67 -11.36 12.94
C VAL A 67 -19.03 -11.91 11.56
N GLN A 68 -19.73 -11.12 10.73
CA GLN A 68 -20.10 -11.53 9.38
C GLN A 68 -18.86 -11.69 8.48
N ARG A 69 -17.92 -10.72 8.51
CA ARG A 69 -16.65 -10.79 7.75
C ARG A 69 -15.84 -12.03 8.07
N ARG A 70 -15.80 -12.47 9.33
CA ARG A 70 -15.14 -13.74 9.71
C ARG A 70 -15.82 -14.96 9.12
N LYS A 71 -17.16 -14.99 9.07
CA LYS A 71 -17.89 -16.08 8.40
C LYS A 71 -17.60 -16.09 6.89
N ASP A 72 -17.58 -14.93 6.26
CA ASP A 72 -17.26 -14.79 4.85
C ASP A 72 -15.82 -15.24 4.55
N LEU A 73 -14.85 -14.86 5.39
CA LEU A 73 -13.46 -15.33 5.31
C LEU A 73 -13.38 -16.86 5.31
N LEU A 74 -14.02 -17.52 6.27
CA LEU A 74 -14.02 -18.99 6.36
C LEU A 74 -14.62 -19.64 5.11
N ARG A 75 -15.70 -19.05 4.55
CA ARG A 75 -16.30 -19.52 3.30
C ARG A 75 -15.33 -19.38 2.12
N PHE A 76 -14.63 -18.26 2.00
CA PHE A 76 -13.66 -18.07 0.92
C PHE A 76 -12.47 -19.01 1.04
N GLU A 77 -11.98 -19.27 2.25
CA GLU A 77 -10.92 -20.24 2.47
C GLU A 77 -11.32 -21.67 2.12
N GLU A 78 -12.54 -22.07 2.47
CA GLU A 78 -13.07 -23.40 2.11
C GLU A 78 -13.15 -23.55 0.59
N ARG A 79 -13.72 -22.55 -0.11
CA ARG A 79 -13.78 -22.52 -1.56
C ARG A 79 -12.39 -22.61 -2.18
N TRP A 80 -11.44 -21.78 -1.74
CA TRP A 80 -10.06 -21.79 -2.23
C TRP A 80 -9.36 -23.14 -2.03
N LYS A 81 -9.47 -23.74 -0.85
CA LYS A 81 -8.85 -25.05 -0.55
C LYS A 81 -9.47 -26.21 -1.33
N SER A 82 -10.70 -26.06 -1.82
CA SER A 82 -11.38 -27.07 -2.64
C SER A 82 -10.85 -27.13 -4.10
N ILE A 83 -10.11 -26.11 -4.53
CA ILE A 83 -9.55 -26.01 -5.88
C ILE A 83 -8.16 -26.64 -5.89
N ASP A 84 -7.95 -27.65 -6.75
CA ASP A 84 -6.63 -28.23 -7.01
C ASP A 84 -5.98 -27.55 -8.23
N ALA A 85 -4.93 -26.77 -7.96
CA ALA A 85 -4.10 -26.13 -8.98
C ALA A 85 -2.79 -26.90 -9.28
N SER A 86 -2.48 -27.98 -8.56
CA SER A 86 -1.13 -28.59 -8.57
C SER A 86 -0.67 -29.12 -9.93
N GLN A 87 -1.61 -29.53 -10.79
CA GLN A 87 -1.35 -30.03 -12.14
C GLN A 87 -1.57 -28.98 -13.23
N ARG A 88 -1.85 -27.72 -12.87
CA ARG A 88 -2.06 -26.63 -13.82
C ARG A 88 -0.74 -26.03 -14.30
N PRO A 89 -0.69 -25.33 -15.44
CA PRO A 89 0.47 -24.53 -15.85
C PRO A 89 0.92 -23.56 -14.75
N ILE A 90 2.21 -23.22 -14.71
CA ILE A 90 2.79 -22.34 -13.67
C ILE A 90 2.01 -21.02 -13.54
N PRO A 91 1.61 -20.31 -14.61
CA PRO A 91 0.79 -19.10 -14.49
C PRO A 91 -0.49 -19.30 -13.68
N GLU A 92 -1.25 -20.37 -13.94
CA GLU A 92 -2.48 -20.70 -13.20
C GLU A 92 -2.19 -21.08 -11.73
N GLN A 93 -1.03 -21.69 -11.46
CA GLN A 93 -0.59 -21.96 -10.08
C GLN A 93 -0.21 -20.67 -9.34
N VAL A 94 0.37 -19.70 -10.04
CA VAL A 94 0.63 -18.35 -9.50
C VAL A 94 -0.69 -17.71 -9.13
N ASP A 95 -1.69 -17.72 -10.01
CA ASP A 95 -3.00 -17.11 -9.75
C ASP A 95 -3.71 -17.77 -8.57
N TYR A 96 -3.60 -19.10 -8.43
CA TYR A 96 -4.09 -19.82 -7.26
C TYR A 96 -3.44 -19.34 -5.95
N ARG A 97 -2.11 -19.10 -5.96
CA ARG A 97 -1.37 -18.57 -4.80
C ARG A 97 -1.73 -17.12 -4.51
N LEU A 98 -1.98 -16.30 -5.53
CA LEU A 98 -2.45 -14.92 -5.37
C LEU A 98 -3.79 -14.89 -4.63
N MET A 99 -4.74 -15.74 -5.03
CA MET A 99 -6.02 -15.84 -4.32
C MET A 99 -5.84 -16.30 -2.87
N GLY A 100 -4.98 -17.29 -2.62
CA GLY A 100 -4.65 -17.71 -1.26
C GLY A 100 -4.06 -16.58 -0.42
N SER A 101 -3.15 -15.79 -0.99
CA SER A 101 -2.55 -14.63 -0.34
C SER A 101 -3.55 -13.52 -0.03
N ALA A 102 -4.42 -13.19 -0.99
CA ALA A 102 -5.45 -12.17 -0.80
C ALA A 102 -6.45 -12.56 0.30
N ILE A 103 -6.81 -13.85 0.38
CA ILE A 103 -7.65 -14.38 1.47
C ILE A 103 -6.88 -14.37 2.81
N ALA A 104 -5.60 -14.74 2.82
CA ALA A 104 -4.75 -14.68 4.00
C ALA A 104 -4.57 -13.24 4.53
N ARG A 105 -4.55 -12.23 3.66
CA ARG A 105 -4.54 -10.81 4.03
C ARG A 105 -5.75 -10.43 4.87
N VAL A 106 -6.93 -10.94 4.53
CA VAL A 106 -8.16 -10.73 5.33
C VAL A 106 -8.03 -11.37 6.72
N ARG A 107 -7.48 -12.58 6.81
CA ARG A 107 -7.19 -13.22 8.11
C ARG A 107 -6.21 -12.41 8.94
N TRP A 108 -5.13 -11.94 8.31
CA TRP A 108 -4.15 -11.06 8.92
C TRP A 108 -4.78 -9.80 9.52
N GLU A 109 -5.64 -9.12 8.76
CA GLU A 109 -6.36 -7.92 9.20
C GLU A 109 -7.33 -8.19 10.37
N LEU A 110 -8.14 -9.26 10.25
CA LEU A 110 -9.24 -9.55 11.19
C LEU A 110 -8.79 -10.22 12.49
N GLU A 111 -7.73 -11.02 12.45
CA GLU A 111 -7.38 -11.97 13.52
C GLU A 111 -5.97 -11.80 14.09
N ILE A 112 -5.00 -11.32 13.31
CA ILE A 112 -3.61 -11.20 13.76
C ILE A 112 -3.29 -9.76 14.16
N VAL A 113 -3.35 -8.83 13.20
CA VAL A 113 -3.18 -7.39 13.49
C VAL A 113 -4.33 -6.91 14.35
N ARG A 114 -5.58 -7.29 14.01
CA ARG A 114 -6.80 -6.89 14.72
C ARG A 114 -6.87 -5.38 14.91
N GLY A 115 -6.54 -4.62 13.87
CA GLY A 115 -6.46 -3.15 13.93
C GLY A 115 -7.74 -2.52 14.48
N TRP A 116 -8.89 -3.08 14.10
CA TRP A 116 -10.20 -2.65 14.58
C TRP A 116 -10.42 -2.78 16.11
N GLN A 117 -9.68 -3.66 16.82
CA GLN A 117 -9.74 -3.79 18.30
C GLN A 117 -8.56 -3.13 19.01
N ARG A 118 -7.41 -3.07 18.34
CA ARG A 118 -6.11 -2.76 18.96
C ARG A 118 -5.58 -1.38 18.59
N ASN A 119 -6.03 -0.80 17.49
CA ASN A 119 -5.44 0.38 16.89
C ASN A 119 -6.48 1.49 16.68
N PRO A 120 -6.52 2.52 17.54
CA PRO A 120 -7.36 3.69 17.34
C PRO A 120 -7.15 4.43 16.00
N VAL A 121 -5.96 4.37 15.41
CA VAL A 121 -5.66 4.97 14.09
C VAL A 121 -6.51 4.35 12.99
N PHE A 122 -6.88 3.06 13.12
CA PHE A 122 -7.82 2.41 12.20
C PHE A 122 -9.07 3.26 11.97
N TYR A 123 -9.65 3.81 13.04
CA TYR A 123 -10.87 4.63 12.95
C TYR A 123 -10.62 6.06 12.47
N VAL A 124 -9.40 6.57 12.62
CA VAL A 124 -8.98 7.83 11.97
C VAL A 124 -8.92 7.63 10.46
N ASP A 125 -8.33 6.53 10.00
CA ASP A 125 -8.29 6.16 8.57
C ASP A 125 -9.71 5.94 8.01
N GLN A 126 -10.58 5.29 8.77
CA GLN A 126 -11.97 5.05 8.34
C GLN A 126 -12.84 6.31 8.34
N THR A 127 -12.36 7.42 8.92
CA THR A 127 -13.05 8.71 8.96
C THR A 127 -12.33 9.73 8.08
N LEU A 128 -11.32 10.43 8.61
CA LEU A 128 -10.56 11.44 7.90
C LEU A 128 -9.77 10.86 6.73
N GLY A 129 -9.17 9.68 6.87
CA GLY A 129 -8.49 9.00 5.76
C GLY A 129 -9.44 8.72 4.58
N SER A 130 -10.68 8.31 4.88
CA SER A 130 -11.70 8.14 3.84
C SER A 130 -12.04 9.46 3.13
N ILE A 131 -12.08 10.59 3.83
CA ILE A 131 -12.31 11.90 3.21
C ILE A 131 -11.11 12.30 2.36
N PHE A 132 -9.90 12.14 2.90
CA PHE A 132 -8.65 12.44 2.21
C PHE A 132 -8.59 11.72 0.85
N VAL A 133 -8.83 10.41 0.82
CA VAL A 133 -8.87 9.60 -0.41
C VAL A 133 -9.89 10.12 -1.43
N ALA A 134 -11.07 10.58 -1.00
CA ALA A 134 -12.08 11.11 -1.92
C ALA A 134 -11.69 12.49 -2.51
N LEU A 135 -10.82 13.23 -1.81
CA LEU A 135 -10.39 14.57 -2.19
C LEU A 135 -9.09 14.60 -3.00
N THR A 136 -8.32 13.51 -3.06
CA THR A 136 -7.10 13.47 -3.90
C THR A 136 -7.44 13.52 -5.39
N GLN A 137 -8.54 12.90 -5.82
CA GLN A 137 -8.93 12.99 -7.23
C GLN A 137 -9.22 14.47 -7.62
N PRO A 138 -8.59 15.03 -8.68
CA PRO A 138 -8.77 16.42 -9.09
C PRO A 138 -10.22 16.80 -9.41
N PRO A 139 -10.61 18.09 -9.34
CA PRO A 139 -11.92 18.58 -9.79
C PRO A 139 -12.15 18.28 -11.30
N PRO A 140 -13.41 18.23 -11.77
CA PRO A 140 -14.63 18.71 -11.10
C PRO A 140 -15.24 17.71 -10.10
N PHE A 141 -15.79 18.22 -9.01
CA PHE A 141 -16.64 17.44 -8.08
C PHE A 141 -18.08 17.49 -8.57
N ASP A 142 -18.43 16.58 -9.47
CA ASP A 142 -19.81 16.44 -9.94
C ASP A 142 -20.79 16.07 -8.81
N ALA A 143 -22.08 15.96 -9.13
CA ALA A 143 -23.12 15.63 -8.15
C ALA A 143 -22.87 14.29 -7.43
N LYS A 144 -22.30 13.29 -8.13
CA LYS A 144 -22.02 11.98 -7.55
C LYS A 144 -20.88 12.07 -6.53
N ARG A 145 -19.76 12.67 -6.91
CA ARG A 145 -18.58 12.86 -6.05
C ARG A 145 -18.89 13.77 -4.86
N SER A 146 -19.65 14.85 -5.09
CA SER A 146 -20.09 15.76 -4.04
C SER A 146 -20.98 15.04 -3.00
N ALA A 147 -21.94 14.24 -3.45
CA ALA A 147 -22.79 13.44 -2.57
C ALA A 147 -22.00 12.37 -1.80
N GLU A 148 -20.98 11.77 -2.42
CA GLU A 148 -20.11 10.79 -1.78
C GLU A 148 -19.29 11.41 -0.64
N ILE A 149 -18.67 12.57 -0.87
CA ILE A 149 -17.92 13.30 0.16
C ILE A 149 -18.85 13.64 1.35
N LEU A 150 -20.05 14.14 1.04
CA LEU A 150 -21.04 14.48 2.07
C LEU A 150 -21.50 13.24 2.86
N ALA A 151 -21.68 12.10 2.18
CA ALA A 151 -22.04 10.85 2.82
C ALA A 151 -20.95 10.34 3.77
N ARG A 152 -19.67 10.43 3.36
CA ARG A 152 -18.52 10.07 4.21
C ARG A 152 -18.46 10.95 5.46
N LEU A 153 -18.65 12.27 5.33
CA LEU A 153 -18.69 13.19 6.50
C LEU A 153 -19.79 12.80 7.50
N ARG A 154 -21.00 12.49 6.99
CA ARG A 154 -22.15 12.09 7.81
C ARG A 154 -21.97 10.75 8.52
N GLN A 155 -21.09 9.89 8.01
CA GLN A 155 -20.82 8.59 8.60
C GLN A 155 -19.90 8.69 9.83
N ILE A 156 -19.09 9.75 9.92
CA ILE A 156 -18.05 9.91 10.97
C ILE A 156 -18.59 9.71 12.38
N PRO A 157 -19.73 10.32 12.81
CA PRO A 157 -20.27 10.10 14.15
C PRO A 157 -20.57 8.63 14.47
N ARG A 158 -21.12 7.89 13.51
CA ARG A 158 -21.39 6.45 13.67
C ARG A 158 -20.08 5.67 13.77
N THR A 159 -19.11 5.94 12.90
CA THR A 159 -17.81 5.25 12.91
C THR A 159 -17.06 5.42 14.23
N VAL A 160 -17.04 6.62 14.81
CA VAL A 160 -16.36 6.81 16.11
C VAL A 160 -17.17 6.25 17.29
N ALA A 161 -18.49 6.10 17.17
CA ALA A 161 -19.28 5.38 18.16
C ALA A 161 -18.94 3.88 18.14
N GLU A 162 -18.91 3.27 16.95
CA GLU A 162 -18.47 1.88 16.74
C GLU A 162 -17.02 1.67 17.22
N ALA A 163 -16.14 2.67 17.06
CA ALA A 163 -14.78 2.64 17.61
C ALA A 163 -14.76 2.43 19.13
N ARG A 164 -15.61 3.14 19.87
CA ARG A 164 -15.69 3.04 21.34
C ARG A 164 -16.19 1.67 21.81
N GLU A 165 -17.01 1.00 20.99
CA GLU A 165 -17.51 -0.35 21.27
C GLU A 165 -16.47 -1.43 20.98
N ASN A 166 -15.70 -1.25 19.91
CA ASN A 166 -14.76 -2.27 19.43
C ASN A 166 -13.37 -2.23 20.08
N LEU A 167 -12.90 -1.05 20.51
CA LEU A 167 -11.56 -0.87 21.07
C LEU A 167 -11.45 -1.48 22.48
N SER A 168 -11.21 -2.79 22.53
CA SER A 168 -11.13 -3.57 23.76
C SER A 168 -9.71 -3.88 24.24
N ASP A 169 -8.72 -3.87 23.33
CA ASP A 169 -7.32 -4.27 23.59
C ASP A 169 -6.35 -3.27 22.93
N ALA A 170 -6.67 -1.98 23.03
CA ALA A 170 -5.92 -0.92 22.36
C ALA A 170 -4.52 -0.73 22.96
N ALA A 171 -3.52 -0.53 22.09
CA ALA A 171 -2.16 -0.21 22.50
C ALA A 171 -1.97 1.30 22.67
N ALA A 172 -1.36 1.73 23.79
CA ALA A 172 -1.13 3.14 24.08
C ALA A 172 -0.39 3.93 22.98
N PRO A 173 0.65 3.39 22.30
CA PRO A 173 1.32 4.12 21.22
C PRO A 173 0.37 4.51 20.08
N PHE A 174 -0.52 3.61 19.67
CA PHE A 174 -1.50 3.88 18.61
C PHE A 174 -2.54 4.90 19.03
N ALA A 175 -2.96 4.88 20.30
CA ALA A 175 -3.84 5.89 20.84
C ALA A 175 -3.18 7.28 20.88
N ARG A 176 -1.88 7.36 21.23
CA ARG A 176 -1.12 8.62 21.17
C ARG A 176 -1.06 9.16 19.74
N LEU A 177 -0.79 8.30 18.77
CA LEU A 177 -0.78 8.67 17.35
C LEU A 177 -2.16 9.22 16.90
N ALA A 178 -3.24 8.50 17.18
CA ALA A 178 -4.59 8.96 16.85
C ALA A 178 -4.95 10.29 17.55
N ILE A 179 -4.56 10.48 18.82
CA ILE A 179 -4.77 11.74 19.55
C ILE A 179 -4.02 12.91 18.88
N ASN A 180 -2.82 12.63 18.35
CA ASN A 180 -2.00 13.61 17.65
C ASN A 180 -2.61 13.97 16.28
N GLN A 181 -2.97 12.98 15.47
CA GLN A 181 -3.63 13.16 14.16
C GLN A 181 -4.96 13.93 14.27
N LEU A 182 -5.67 13.79 15.39
CA LEU A 182 -6.91 14.53 15.66
C LEU A 182 -6.66 15.90 16.30
N SER A 183 -5.40 16.29 16.53
CA SER A 183 -5.05 17.62 17.00
C SER A 183 -5.42 18.67 15.95
N GLY A 184 -6.15 19.71 16.35
CA GLY A 184 -6.58 20.76 15.42
C GLY A 184 -7.67 20.34 14.42
N VAL A 185 -8.30 19.17 14.58
CA VAL A 185 -9.31 18.63 13.63
C VAL A 185 -10.41 19.63 13.27
N ARG A 186 -10.87 20.46 14.22
CA ARG A 186 -11.84 21.52 13.98
C ARG A 186 -11.35 22.59 13.01
N ALA A 187 -10.12 23.07 13.21
CA ALA A 187 -9.53 24.05 12.31
C ALA A 187 -9.30 23.45 10.91
N ASN A 188 -8.82 22.20 10.85
CA ASN A 188 -8.54 21.52 9.60
C ASN A 188 -9.82 21.26 8.79
N LEU A 189 -10.85 20.66 9.38
CA LEU A 189 -12.12 20.42 8.69
C LEU A 189 -12.85 21.71 8.31
N ALA A 190 -12.77 22.77 9.12
CA ALA A 190 -13.35 24.06 8.76
C ALA A 190 -12.65 24.70 7.54
N ARG A 191 -11.32 24.58 7.45
CA ARG A 191 -10.54 25.04 6.29
C ARG A 191 -10.85 24.20 5.05
N THR A 192 -10.86 22.88 5.17
CA THR A 192 -11.23 21.95 4.11
C THR A 192 -12.63 22.26 3.58
N ALA A 193 -13.63 22.34 4.45
CA ALA A 193 -15.01 22.61 4.07
C ALA A 193 -15.16 23.96 3.35
N ARG A 194 -14.53 25.02 3.88
CA ARG A 194 -14.56 26.35 3.27
C ARG A 194 -13.98 26.37 1.85
N ALA A 195 -12.84 25.72 1.65
CA ALA A 195 -12.16 25.67 0.35
C ALA A 195 -12.87 24.74 -0.64
N LEU A 196 -13.51 23.68 -0.15
CA LEU A 196 -14.23 22.69 -0.97
C LEU A 196 -15.62 23.19 -1.41
N LYS A 197 -16.34 23.91 -0.54
CA LYS A 197 -17.72 24.37 -0.76
C LYS A 197 -18.00 24.97 -2.15
N PRO A 198 -17.17 25.89 -2.69
CA PRO A 198 -17.46 26.47 -4.01
C PRO A 198 -17.27 25.51 -5.19
N LEU A 199 -16.68 24.33 -4.95
CA LEU A 199 -16.40 23.33 -5.98
C LEU A 199 -17.45 22.21 -6.03
N LEU A 200 -18.33 22.12 -5.03
CA LEU A 200 -19.37 21.08 -4.95
C LEU A 200 -20.64 21.49 -5.70
N ASP A 201 -21.48 20.52 -6.01
CA ASP A 201 -22.84 20.77 -6.49
C ASP A 201 -23.66 21.56 -5.44
N GLY A 202 -24.67 22.32 -5.90
CA GLY A 202 -25.44 23.22 -5.04
C GLY A 202 -26.17 22.53 -3.88
N ALA A 203 -26.65 21.29 -4.06
CA ALA A 203 -27.35 20.56 -3.01
C ALA A 203 -26.37 20.09 -1.92
N SER A 204 -25.19 19.59 -2.31
CA SER A 204 -24.16 19.17 -1.36
C SER A 204 -23.50 20.37 -0.67
N ALA A 205 -23.22 21.46 -1.41
CA ALA A 205 -22.65 22.69 -0.86
C ALA A 205 -23.54 23.31 0.23
N ALA A 206 -24.87 23.26 0.07
CA ALA A 206 -25.81 23.74 1.07
C ALA A 206 -25.78 22.95 2.40
N GLN A 207 -25.35 21.69 2.35
CA GLN A 207 -25.34 20.77 3.49
C GLN A 207 -23.95 20.57 4.11
N LEU A 208 -22.89 21.06 3.44
CA LEU A 208 -21.50 20.80 3.80
C LEU A 208 -21.14 21.31 5.20
N ASP A 209 -21.49 22.55 5.54
CA ASP A 209 -21.11 23.16 6.83
C ASP A 209 -21.70 22.37 8.02
N ALA A 210 -22.97 21.96 7.91
CA ALA A 210 -23.64 21.19 8.95
C ALA A 210 -23.03 19.79 9.11
N ALA A 211 -22.70 19.13 8.00
CA ALA A 211 -22.06 17.81 8.03
C ALA A 211 -20.63 17.88 8.57
N ALA A 212 -19.87 18.91 8.19
CA ALA A 212 -18.50 19.14 8.67
C ALA A 212 -18.48 19.44 10.18
N GLU A 213 -19.44 20.21 10.70
CA GLU A 213 -19.55 20.48 12.14
C GLU A 213 -19.89 19.22 12.93
N GLN A 214 -20.85 18.41 12.46
CA GLN A 214 -21.20 17.14 13.10
C GLN A 214 -20.02 16.16 13.13
N ALA A 215 -19.31 16.02 12.01
CA ALA A 215 -18.09 15.23 11.93
C ALA A 215 -17.01 15.73 12.89
N THR A 216 -16.79 17.06 12.91
CA THR A 216 -15.82 17.72 13.78
C THR A 216 -16.09 17.41 15.25
N ALA A 217 -17.32 17.66 15.71
CA ALA A 217 -17.71 17.42 17.10
C ALA A 217 -17.49 15.95 17.50
N ALA A 218 -17.88 15.01 16.65
CA ALA A 218 -17.68 13.58 16.92
C ALA A 218 -16.19 13.19 17.03
N LEU A 219 -15.32 13.74 16.18
CA LEU A 219 -13.88 13.49 16.22
C LEU A 219 -13.20 14.14 17.43
N GLU A 220 -13.62 15.34 17.84
CA GLU A 220 -13.15 15.97 19.08
C GLU A 220 -13.54 15.13 20.30
N GLU A 221 -14.80 14.69 20.38
CA GLU A 221 -15.23 13.80 21.47
C GLU A 221 -14.48 12.46 21.46
N TYR A 222 -14.20 11.90 20.28
CA TYR A 222 -13.40 10.69 20.15
C TYR A 222 -11.98 10.90 20.68
N ARG A 223 -11.33 12.01 20.31
CA ARG A 223 -10.01 12.39 20.81
C ARG A 223 -10.00 12.54 22.34
N GLU A 224 -10.98 13.21 22.92
CA GLU A 224 -11.06 13.36 24.38
C GLU A 224 -11.35 12.02 25.09
N TRP A 225 -12.18 11.16 24.49
CA TRP A 225 -12.38 9.80 24.97
C TRP A 225 -11.06 9.00 24.95
N LEU A 226 -10.28 9.06 23.87
CA LEU A 226 -8.98 8.41 23.78
C LEU A 226 -8.01 8.92 24.86
N LYS A 227 -7.92 10.24 25.08
CA LYS A 227 -7.07 10.81 26.15
C LYS A 227 -7.45 10.29 27.53
N LYS A 228 -8.75 10.21 27.82
CA LYS A 228 -9.26 9.70 29.11
C LYS A 228 -8.94 8.21 29.30
N ARG A 229 -9.05 7.42 28.23
CA ARG A 229 -8.82 5.97 28.24
C ARG A 229 -7.35 5.57 28.11
N LEU A 230 -6.49 6.47 27.63
CA LEU A 230 -5.08 6.21 27.36
C LEU A 230 -4.34 5.48 28.50
N PRO A 231 -4.51 5.84 29.80
CA PRO A 231 -3.85 5.13 30.90
C PRO A 231 -4.25 3.65 31.04
N GLU A 232 -5.42 3.26 30.53
CA GLU A 232 -5.96 1.90 30.57
C GLU A 232 -5.56 1.05 29.35
N MET A 233 -4.97 1.67 28.32
CA MET A 233 -4.63 1.03 27.04
C MET A 233 -3.30 0.27 27.13
N GLN A 234 -3.36 -0.93 27.68
CA GLN A 234 -2.18 -1.79 27.90
C GLN A 234 -2.01 -2.88 26.82
N GLY A 235 -2.73 -2.74 25.70
CA GLY A 235 -2.63 -3.67 24.58
C GLY A 235 -1.22 -3.67 23.98
N LYS A 236 -0.82 -4.83 23.45
CA LYS A 236 0.45 -5.00 22.76
C LYS A 236 0.43 -4.29 21.40
N ALA A 237 1.54 -3.69 20.99
CA ALA A 237 1.66 -3.09 19.66
C ALA A 237 2.15 -4.13 18.64
N GLU A 238 2.96 -5.10 19.07
CA GLU A 238 3.54 -6.13 18.22
C GLU A 238 2.51 -7.18 17.78
N VAL A 239 2.76 -7.80 16.62
CA VAL A 239 2.03 -9.01 16.16
C VAL A 239 2.70 -10.30 16.65
N GLY A 240 3.93 -10.20 17.16
CA GLY A 240 4.76 -11.32 17.55
C GLY A 240 5.37 -12.06 16.36
N ARG A 241 6.40 -12.85 16.64
CA ARG A 241 7.16 -13.60 15.62
C ARG A 241 6.25 -14.45 14.72
N GLU A 242 5.37 -15.25 15.30
CA GLU A 242 4.49 -16.16 14.54
C GLU A 242 3.53 -15.39 13.62
N GLY A 243 2.98 -14.27 14.12
CA GLY A 243 2.13 -13.39 13.32
C GLY A 243 2.90 -12.79 12.15
N PHE A 244 4.12 -12.31 12.40
CA PHE A 244 4.95 -11.73 11.34
C PHE A 244 5.43 -12.79 10.33
N GLU A 245 5.78 -13.99 10.76
CA GLU A 245 6.11 -15.10 9.85
C GLU A 245 4.89 -15.54 9.02
N PHE A 246 3.68 -15.50 9.58
CA PHE A 246 2.45 -15.69 8.81
C PHE A 246 2.31 -14.61 7.74
N PHE A 247 2.53 -13.33 8.08
CA PHE A 247 2.51 -12.25 7.10
C PHE A 247 3.51 -12.49 5.96
N LEU A 248 4.78 -12.77 6.29
CA LEU A 248 5.83 -13.01 5.29
C LEU A 248 5.46 -14.17 4.36
N LYS A 249 5.02 -15.32 4.91
CA LYS A 249 4.81 -16.54 4.12
C LYS A 249 3.47 -16.61 3.42
N ARG A 250 2.41 -16.07 4.02
CA ARG A 250 1.03 -16.25 3.54
C ARG A 250 0.45 -14.99 2.93
N VAL A 251 0.90 -13.81 3.36
CA VAL A 251 0.40 -12.53 2.84
C VAL A 251 1.35 -11.98 1.78
N ALA A 252 2.56 -11.56 2.18
CA ALA A 252 3.53 -10.94 1.27
C ALA A 252 4.21 -11.93 0.30
N LEU A 253 4.13 -13.23 0.58
CA LEU A 253 4.80 -14.30 -0.17
C LEU A 253 6.33 -14.05 -0.31
N THR A 254 6.93 -13.61 0.79
CA THR A 254 8.35 -13.31 0.93
C THR A 254 9.09 -14.54 1.48
N PRO A 255 10.04 -15.13 0.73
CA PRO A 255 10.71 -16.38 1.10
C PRO A 255 11.92 -16.15 2.03
N TYR A 256 11.78 -15.23 3.00
CA TYR A 256 12.85 -14.86 3.93
C TYR A 256 12.38 -14.90 5.38
N THR A 257 13.28 -15.24 6.29
CA THR A 257 13.04 -15.10 7.73
C THR A 257 13.23 -13.64 8.18
N PRO A 258 12.68 -13.24 9.35
CA PRO A 258 12.94 -11.93 9.93
C PRO A 258 14.44 -11.58 10.01
N GLU A 259 15.28 -12.54 10.40
CA GLU A 259 16.72 -12.35 10.53
C GLU A 259 17.41 -12.13 9.18
N GLN A 260 16.99 -12.85 8.14
CA GLN A 260 17.51 -12.67 6.79
C GLN A 260 17.17 -11.27 6.27
N LEU A 261 15.95 -10.78 6.50
CA LEU A 261 15.54 -9.43 6.13
C LEU A 261 16.42 -8.37 6.81
N VAL A 262 16.65 -8.48 8.12
CA VAL A 262 17.52 -7.56 8.86
C VAL A 262 18.96 -7.63 8.36
N ALA A 263 19.51 -8.82 8.11
CA ALA A 263 20.88 -8.97 7.62
C ALA A 263 21.07 -8.33 6.24
N MET A 264 20.13 -8.58 5.32
CA MET A 264 20.14 -7.97 3.99
C MET A 264 20.01 -6.45 4.05
N ALA A 265 19.13 -5.93 4.90
CA ALA A 265 18.94 -4.49 5.07
C ALA A 265 20.19 -3.80 5.63
N ARG A 266 20.88 -4.41 6.59
CA ARG A 266 22.14 -3.87 7.12
C ARG A 266 23.22 -3.78 6.05
N GLN A 267 23.37 -4.82 5.22
CA GLN A 267 24.30 -4.79 4.10
C GLN A 267 23.98 -3.65 3.13
N GLU A 268 22.69 -3.42 2.83
CA GLU A 268 22.25 -2.35 1.94
C GLU A 268 22.43 -0.96 2.56
N TRP A 269 22.25 -0.83 3.87
CA TRP A 269 22.57 0.39 4.60
C TRP A 269 24.07 0.72 4.52
N GLU A 270 24.94 -0.26 4.79
CA GLU A 270 26.39 -0.11 4.69
C GLU A 270 26.82 0.29 3.26
N ARG A 271 26.23 -0.34 2.25
CA ARG A 271 26.47 -0.01 0.84
C ARG A 271 26.08 1.44 0.52
N ALA A 272 24.91 1.87 0.97
CA ALA A 272 24.43 3.22 0.72
C ALA A 272 25.29 4.29 1.43
N VAL A 273 25.72 4.05 2.66
CA VAL A 273 26.68 4.91 3.38
C VAL A 273 28.02 5.00 2.64
N ALA A 274 28.56 3.87 2.18
CA ALA A 274 29.82 3.86 1.44
C ALA A 274 29.70 4.64 0.12
N PHE A 275 28.60 4.45 -0.62
CA PHE A 275 28.38 5.10 -1.91
C PHE A 275 28.23 6.62 -1.78
N GLU A 276 27.46 7.08 -0.79
CA GLU A 276 27.37 8.50 -0.46
C GLU A 276 28.73 9.09 -0.09
N MET A 277 29.52 8.38 0.72
CA MET A 277 30.87 8.83 1.10
C MET A 277 31.80 8.93 -0.12
N TYR A 278 31.74 7.97 -1.04
CA TYR A 278 32.51 8.03 -2.28
C TYR A 278 32.07 9.21 -3.16
N GLU A 279 30.77 9.48 -3.27
CA GLU A 279 30.25 10.62 -4.02
C GLU A 279 30.74 11.95 -3.40
N HIS A 280 30.61 12.12 -2.08
CA HIS A 280 31.14 13.28 -1.37
C HIS A 280 32.65 13.46 -1.54
N ALA A 281 33.42 12.37 -1.53
CA ALA A 281 34.87 12.42 -1.72
C ALA A 281 35.26 12.83 -3.14
N ARG A 282 34.46 12.47 -4.16
CA ARG A 282 34.68 12.91 -5.54
C ARG A 282 34.42 14.41 -5.70
N ASP A 283 33.44 14.95 -4.98
CA ASP A 283 32.88 16.28 -5.25
C ASP A 283 32.76 17.18 -4.00
N THR A 284 33.86 17.32 -3.25
CA THR A 284 33.92 18.05 -1.97
C THR A 284 33.56 19.54 -2.00
N LYS A 285 33.50 20.18 -3.18
CA LYS A 285 33.27 21.63 -3.34
C LYS A 285 31.96 22.00 -4.03
N LEU A 286 31.09 21.04 -4.35
CA LEU A 286 29.81 21.36 -4.99
C LEU A 286 28.88 22.10 -4.02
N ALA A 287 28.14 23.09 -4.50
CA ALA A 287 27.06 23.69 -3.72
C ALA A 287 25.90 22.68 -3.56
N PRO A 288 25.06 22.80 -2.51
CA PRO A 288 23.77 22.10 -2.47
C PRO A 288 22.90 22.48 -3.67
N LEU A 289 22.00 21.58 -4.09
CA LEU A 289 21.01 21.89 -5.11
C LEU A 289 20.09 23.02 -4.62
N PRO A 290 19.85 24.08 -5.41
CA PRO A 290 18.95 25.16 -5.00
C PRO A 290 17.51 24.66 -4.94
N LEU A 291 16.69 25.30 -4.10
CA LEU A 291 15.24 25.15 -4.17
C LEU A 291 14.71 25.81 -5.44
N PHE A 292 13.62 25.27 -5.99
CA PHE A 292 12.85 26.00 -7.00
C PHE A 292 12.32 27.32 -6.43
N LYS A 293 12.26 28.34 -7.28
CA LYS A 293 11.77 29.68 -6.92
C LYS A 293 10.34 29.66 -6.40
N ASP A 294 9.48 28.87 -7.02
CA ASP A 294 8.06 28.75 -6.72
C ASP A 294 7.52 27.40 -7.25
N GLN A 295 6.29 27.07 -6.88
CA GLN A 295 5.65 25.82 -7.33
C GLN A 295 5.54 25.73 -8.85
N ALA A 296 5.29 26.84 -9.54
CA ALA A 296 5.12 26.84 -11.00
C ALA A 296 6.43 26.42 -11.70
N ALA A 297 7.57 26.93 -11.22
CA ALA A 297 8.89 26.51 -11.71
C ALA A 297 9.16 25.03 -11.45
N GLN A 298 8.84 24.51 -10.25
CA GLN A 298 9.01 23.09 -9.94
C GLN A 298 8.11 22.21 -10.82
N ILE A 299 6.84 22.59 -11.02
CA ILE A 299 5.89 21.86 -11.86
C ILE A 299 6.39 21.80 -13.30
N ALA A 300 6.73 22.96 -13.89
CA ALA A 300 7.23 23.03 -15.26
C ALA A 300 8.48 22.14 -15.45
N ARG A 301 9.44 22.21 -14.52
CA ARG A 301 10.64 21.37 -14.58
C ARG A 301 10.34 19.88 -14.41
N SER A 302 9.36 19.54 -13.57
CA SER A 302 8.94 18.15 -13.37
C SER A 302 8.34 17.56 -14.64
N GLU A 303 7.55 18.34 -15.41
CA GLU A 303 6.99 17.88 -16.69
C GLU A 303 8.06 17.65 -17.77
N GLU A 304 9.10 18.47 -17.79
CA GLU A 304 10.25 18.27 -18.67
C GLU A 304 11.00 16.99 -18.30
N GLN A 305 11.33 16.83 -17.02
CA GLN A 305 12.11 15.69 -16.53
C GLN A 305 11.35 14.36 -16.62
N GLU A 306 10.03 14.38 -16.47
CA GLU A 306 9.20 13.19 -16.72
C GLU A 306 9.35 12.70 -18.16
N LYS A 307 9.32 13.61 -19.14
CA LYS A 307 9.56 13.27 -20.56
C LYS A 307 11.01 12.83 -20.81
N GLU A 308 11.98 13.45 -20.15
CA GLU A 308 13.38 13.04 -20.22
C GLU A 308 13.58 11.61 -19.72
N ILE A 309 12.95 11.24 -18.61
CA ILE A 309 12.98 9.88 -18.05
C ILE A 309 12.37 8.88 -19.03
N ARG A 310 11.20 9.18 -19.59
CA ARG A 310 10.56 8.30 -20.59
C ARG A 310 11.45 8.05 -21.80
N ARG A 311 12.02 9.12 -22.34
CA ARG A 311 12.94 9.04 -23.48
C ARG A 311 14.16 8.20 -23.14
N LEU A 312 14.73 8.39 -21.95
CA LEU A 312 15.91 7.63 -21.50
C LEU A 312 15.62 6.12 -21.42
N LEU A 313 14.45 5.74 -20.89
CA LEU A 313 14.01 4.34 -20.80
C LEU A 313 13.92 3.68 -22.18
N GLU A 314 13.33 4.37 -23.16
CA GLU A 314 13.18 3.89 -24.54
C GLU A 314 14.51 3.87 -25.30
N GLU A 315 15.28 4.96 -25.28
CA GLU A 315 16.56 5.09 -26.00
C GLU A 315 17.60 4.08 -25.51
N LYS A 316 17.64 3.80 -24.21
CA LYS A 316 18.56 2.80 -23.63
C LYS A 316 18.00 1.38 -23.65
N ASN A 317 16.82 1.14 -24.23
CA ASN A 317 16.14 -0.16 -24.24
C ASN A 317 16.04 -0.79 -22.84
N ILE A 318 15.63 0.02 -21.86
CA ILE A 318 15.48 -0.40 -20.46
C ILE A 318 14.07 -0.97 -20.24
N LEU A 319 13.03 -0.26 -20.66
CA LEU A 319 11.63 -0.63 -20.42
C LEU A 319 10.75 0.00 -21.50
N SER A 320 9.77 -0.75 -22.00
CA SER A 320 8.80 -0.23 -22.97
C SER A 320 7.77 0.65 -22.31
N ILE A 321 7.38 1.74 -22.97
CA ILE A 321 6.33 2.65 -22.53
C ILE A 321 5.18 2.60 -23.54
N PRO A 322 4.10 1.84 -23.27
CA PRO A 322 2.92 1.82 -24.12
C PRO A 322 2.35 3.21 -24.37
N ALA A 323 2.03 3.53 -25.63
CA ALA A 323 1.50 4.84 -26.03
C ALA A 323 0.18 5.24 -25.34
N ARG A 324 -0.56 4.26 -24.78
CA ARG A 324 -1.78 4.49 -24.01
C ARG A 324 -1.51 5.13 -22.64
N ILE A 325 -0.32 4.96 -22.08
CA ILE A 325 0.01 5.45 -20.74
C ILE A 325 0.25 6.95 -20.82
N ARG A 326 -0.58 7.69 -20.10
CA ARG A 326 -0.51 9.15 -20.01
C ARG A 326 0.63 9.58 -19.10
N HIS A 327 0.64 10.83 -18.63
CA HIS A 327 1.76 11.41 -17.88
C HIS A 327 1.54 11.40 -16.38
N TYR A 328 2.63 11.34 -15.63
CA TYR A 328 2.62 11.69 -14.22
C TYR A 328 2.83 13.21 -14.08
N ARG A 329 1.92 13.88 -13.40
CA ARG A 329 1.84 15.34 -13.30
C ARG A 329 1.90 15.78 -11.85
N LYS A 330 2.65 16.87 -11.63
CA LYS A 330 2.62 17.57 -10.36
C LYS A 330 1.61 18.70 -10.40
N LEU A 331 0.81 18.83 -9.35
CA LEU A 331 -0.14 19.93 -9.18
C LEU A 331 0.12 20.67 -7.86
N PRO A 332 -0.26 21.96 -7.74
CA PRO A 332 -0.21 22.65 -6.45
C PRO A 332 -1.16 21.98 -5.46
N LEU A 333 -0.71 21.77 -4.22
CA LEU A 333 -1.55 21.23 -3.16
C LEU A 333 -2.76 22.15 -2.90
N PRO A 334 -4.01 21.68 -3.15
CA PRO A 334 -5.17 22.54 -3.07
C PRO A 334 -5.56 22.80 -1.62
N ALA A 335 -6.12 23.99 -1.36
CA ALA A 335 -6.47 24.44 -0.01
C ALA A 335 -7.54 23.57 0.69
N TYR A 336 -8.31 22.77 -0.06
CA TYR A 336 -9.25 21.82 0.53
C TYR A 336 -8.58 20.53 1.02
N LEU A 337 -7.45 20.15 0.42
CA LEU A 337 -6.73 18.91 0.72
C LEU A 337 -5.59 19.13 1.71
N GLU A 338 -4.90 20.27 1.64
CA GLU A 338 -3.76 20.61 2.50
C GLU A 338 -4.00 20.34 4.00
N PRO A 339 -5.16 20.69 4.60
CA PRO A 339 -5.38 20.48 6.03
C PRO A 339 -5.45 19.00 6.44
N LEU A 340 -5.56 18.09 5.47
CA LEU A 340 -5.61 16.64 5.67
C LEU A 340 -4.33 15.94 5.19
N GLY A 341 -3.26 16.68 4.90
CA GLY A 341 -2.01 16.13 4.34
C GLY A 341 -1.33 15.07 5.21
N GLU A 342 -1.58 15.04 6.52
CA GLU A 342 -1.07 14.02 7.43
C GLU A 342 -1.80 12.67 7.32
N MET A 343 -2.90 12.58 6.56
CA MET A 343 -3.67 11.34 6.40
C MET A 343 -3.05 10.37 5.38
N GLY A 344 -2.07 10.81 4.60
CA GLY A 344 -1.37 9.98 3.62
C GLY A 344 -0.70 10.78 2.52
N VAL A 345 -0.14 10.09 1.54
CA VAL A 345 0.49 10.72 0.37
C VAL A 345 -0.60 11.33 -0.53
N PRO A 346 -0.52 12.63 -0.88
CA PRO A 346 -1.55 13.32 -1.66
C PRO A 346 -1.37 13.06 -3.16
N ASP A 347 -1.44 11.78 -3.52
CA ASP A 347 -1.34 11.28 -4.88
C ASP A 347 -2.67 10.61 -5.31
N ASP A 348 -3.06 10.85 -6.56
CA ASP A 348 -4.13 10.14 -7.29
C ASP A 348 -3.54 9.64 -8.60
N LEU A 349 -2.98 8.44 -8.58
CA LEU A 349 -2.17 7.93 -9.68
C LEU A 349 -3.05 7.37 -10.81
N THR A 350 -3.94 6.43 -10.51
CA THR A 350 -4.89 5.88 -11.49
C THR A 350 -5.93 4.99 -10.76
N GLY A 351 -6.83 4.37 -11.52
CA GLY A 351 -7.78 3.35 -11.06
C GLY A 351 -8.32 2.55 -12.25
N PRO A 352 -9.11 1.50 -12.01
CA PRO A 352 -9.61 0.63 -13.08
C PRO A 352 -10.46 1.38 -14.13
N SER A 353 -11.10 2.49 -13.76
CA SER A 353 -11.86 3.35 -14.69
C SER A 353 -11.07 4.55 -15.26
N ARG A 354 -9.78 4.72 -14.93
CA ARG A 354 -8.99 5.94 -15.21
C ARG A 354 -7.65 5.66 -15.91
N LEU A 355 -7.55 4.58 -16.68
CA LEU A 355 -6.30 4.18 -17.35
C LEU A 355 -5.86 5.10 -18.49
N ASP A 356 -6.74 5.99 -18.94
CA ASP A 356 -6.52 6.96 -20.01
C ASP A 356 -6.29 8.39 -19.51
N GLN A 357 -6.08 8.55 -18.19
CA GLN A 357 -5.87 9.83 -17.50
C GLN A 357 -4.43 9.98 -16.99
N ASP A 358 -4.00 11.22 -16.82
CA ASP A 358 -2.74 11.56 -16.15
C ASP A 358 -2.81 11.15 -14.67
N GLY A 359 -1.72 10.62 -14.13
CA GLY A 359 -1.55 10.45 -12.68
C GLY A 359 -1.12 11.76 -12.04
N VAL A 360 -1.59 12.03 -10.83
CA VAL A 360 -1.39 13.31 -10.16
C VAL A 360 -0.71 13.14 -8.82
N SER A 361 0.26 14.01 -8.54
CA SER A 361 0.83 14.22 -7.22
C SER A 361 0.76 15.69 -6.83
N TYR A 362 0.23 15.97 -5.64
CA TYR A 362 0.14 17.34 -5.15
C TYR A 362 1.39 17.74 -4.35
N ILE A 363 1.98 18.88 -4.71
CA ILE A 363 3.19 19.37 -4.05
C ILE A 363 2.95 20.63 -3.22
N PRO A 364 3.61 20.76 -2.05
CA PRO A 364 3.62 21.98 -1.26
C PRO A 364 4.49 23.06 -1.95
N VAL A 365 4.54 24.25 -1.36
CA VAL A 365 5.45 25.31 -1.82
C VAL A 365 6.90 24.91 -1.50
N PRO A 366 7.85 25.00 -2.45
CA PRO A 366 9.26 24.74 -2.19
C PRO A 366 9.78 25.50 -0.96
N ALA A 367 10.29 24.76 0.03
CA ALA A 367 10.87 25.33 1.25
C ALA A 367 11.84 24.35 1.91
N GLU A 368 12.74 24.86 2.76
CA GLU A 368 13.74 24.03 3.48
C GLU A 368 13.15 23.26 4.65
N ASN A 369 12.00 23.69 5.17
CA ASN A 369 11.32 23.05 6.30
C ASN A 369 10.27 22.01 5.87
N LEU A 370 10.28 21.61 4.59
CA LEU A 370 9.42 20.53 4.11
C LEU A 370 9.86 19.19 4.69
N GLY A 371 8.94 18.22 4.68
CA GLY A 371 9.26 16.83 5.01
C GLY A 371 10.34 16.27 4.10
N TYR A 372 11.08 15.28 4.60
CA TYR A 372 12.29 14.72 4.01
C TYR A 372 12.22 14.48 2.49
N PHE A 373 11.19 13.79 1.99
CA PHE A 373 11.03 13.53 0.55
C PHE A 373 10.57 14.74 -0.25
N ALA A 374 9.69 15.58 0.32
CA ALA A 374 9.16 16.77 -0.35
C ALA A 374 10.25 17.84 -0.52
N GLU A 375 11.14 17.98 0.47
CA GLU A 375 12.32 18.84 0.43
C GLU A 375 13.29 18.42 -0.69
N ALA A 376 13.62 17.12 -0.76
CA ALA A 376 14.45 16.58 -1.82
C ALA A 376 13.81 16.82 -3.20
N SER A 377 12.49 16.60 -3.32
CA SER A 377 11.73 16.86 -4.55
C SER A 377 11.69 18.34 -4.95
N ALA A 378 11.80 19.25 -3.98
CA ALA A 378 11.87 20.69 -4.19
C ALA A 378 13.26 21.18 -4.60
N ARG A 379 14.27 20.30 -4.57
CA ARG A 379 15.63 20.53 -5.11
C ARG A 379 15.83 19.82 -6.44
N ASP A 380 15.37 18.58 -6.55
CA ASP A 380 15.35 17.82 -7.80
C ASP A 380 14.17 16.85 -7.77
N PRO A 381 13.19 16.97 -8.67
CA PRO A 381 12.01 16.12 -8.63
C PRO A 381 12.25 14.74 -9.27
N ARG A 382 13.35 14.53 -10.00
CA ARG A 382 13.65 13.25 -10.69
C ARG A 382 13.56 12.02 -9.79
N PRO A 383 14.14 11.97 -8.57
CA PRO A 383 14.02 10.80 -7.69
C PRO A 383 12.57 10.40 -7.40
N ILE A 384 11.70 11.39 -7.13
CA ILE A 384 10.29 11.14 -6.83
C ILE A 384 9.49 10.85 -8.10
N ILE A 385 9.81 11.47 -9.25
CA ILE A 385 9.18 11.11 -10.53
C ILE A 385 9.47 9.65 -10.89
N VAL A 386 10.69 9.17 -10.63
CA VAL A 386 11.06 7.77 -10.86
C VAL A 386 10.29 6.83 -9.94
N HIS A 387 10.12 7.19 -8.66
CA HIS A 387 9.46 6.36 -7.65
C HIS A 387 7.92 6.35 -7.78
N GLU A 388 7.28 7.52 -7.85
CA GLU A 388 5.82 7.67 -7.86
C GLU A 388 5.25 7.68 -9.29
N GLY A 389 6.04 8.12 -10.26
CA GLY A 389 5.61 8.35 -11.63
C GLY A 389 6.01 7.23 -12.58
N VAL A 390 6.97 7.53 -13.46
CA VAL A 390 7.49 6.59 -14.47
C VAL A 390 8.98 6.38 -14.23
N PRO A 391 9.45 5.12 -14.12
CA PRO A 391 8.72 3.88 -14.30
C PRO A 391 8.02 3.36 -13.03
N GLY A 392 7.95 4.10 -11.93
CA GLY A 392 7.42 3.61 -10.65
C GLY A 392 5.90 3.45 -10.55
N HIS A 393 5.30 3.89 -9.44
CA HIS A 393 3.94 3.52 -9.03
C HIS A 393 2.87 3.81 -10.08
N TYR A 394 2.80 5.04 -10.62
CA TYR A 394 1.81 5.39 -11.64
C TYR A 394 1.88 4.45 -12.86
N PHE A 395 3.10 4.21 -13.33
CA PHE A 395 3.33 3.35 -14.48
C PHE A 395 2.94 1.90 -14.19
N GLN A 396 3.40 1.34 -13.07
CA GLN A 396 3.07 -0.03 -12.65
C GLN A 396 1.58 -0.23 -12.41
N LEU A 397 0.90 0.69 -11.72
CA LEU A 397 -0.53 0.61 -11.46
C LEU A 397 -1.35 0.70 -12.76
N THR A 398 -0.96 1.57 -13.70
CA THR A 398 -1.64 1.69 -15.01
C THR A 398 -1.49 0.42 -15.86
N LEU A 399 -0.38 -0.31 -15.70
CA LEU A 399 -0.19 -1.63 -16.32
C LEU A 399 -0.98 -2.71 -15.59
N GLY A 400 -0.89 -2.75 -14.25
CA GLY A 400 -1.59 -3.72 -13.39
C GLY A 400 -3.10 -3.66 -13.56
N TRP A 401 -3.71 -2.48 -13.50
CA TRP A 401 -5.14 -2.32 -13.75
C TRP A 401 -5.56 -2.64 -15.19
N GLY A 402 -4.62 -2.56 -16.13
CA GLY A 402 -4.82 -2.94 -17.53
C GLY A 402 -4.70 -4.45 -17.80
N GLN A 403 -4.40 -5.27 -16.78
CA GLN A 403 -4.27 -6.72 -16.92
C GLN A 403 -5.57 -7.38 -17.37
N GLU A 404 -5.50 -8.34 -18.30
CA GLU A 404 -6.69 -9.10 -18.75
C GLU A 404 -7.20 -10.06 -17.68
N ASP A 405 -6.27 -10.67 -16.92
CA ASP A 405 -6.60 -11.56 -15.82
C ASP A 405 -7.15 -10.76 -14.62
N PRO A 406 -8.42 -10.98 -14.20
CA PRO A 406 -9.02 -10.27 -13.08
C PRO A 406 -8.34 -10.56 -11.73
N ILE A 407 -7.70 -11.72 -11.55
CA ILE A 407 -6.95 -12.04 -10.33
C ILE A 407 -5.75 -11.11 -10.22
N ARG A 408 -4.92 -11.04 -11.27
CA ARG A 408 -3.74 -10.18 -11.30
C ARG A 408 -4.10 -8.69 -11.31
N ARG A 409 -5.19 -8.33 -11.99
CA ARG A 409 -5.71 -6.95 -12.05
C ARG A 409 -6.05 -6.38 -10.67
N HIS A 410 -6.68 -7.19 -9.82
CA HIS A 410 -7.18 -6.74 -8.51
C HIS A 410 -6.22 -7.05 -7.35
N TYR A 411 -5.27 -7.96 -7.54
CA TYR A 411 -4.31 -8.30 -6.50
C TYR A 411 -3.41 -7.11 -6.15
N TYR A 412 -3.22 -6.87 -4.86
CA TYR A 412 -2.30 -5.87 -4.35
C TYR A 412 -1.64 -6.33 -3.04
N ASP A 413 -0.32 -6.18 -2.99
CA ASP A 413 0.46 -6.15 -1.76
C ASP A 413 1.64 -5.17 -1.96
N SER A 414 2.07 -4.51 -0.88
CA SER A 414 3.08 -3.45 -0.95
C SER A 414 4.46 -3.97 -1.42
N GLY A 415 4.77 -5.26 -1.24
CA GLY A 415 6.09 -5.81 -1.58
C GLY A 415 6.51 -5.62 -3.05
N ALA A 416 5.61 -5.92 -3.99
CA ALA A 416 5.89 -5.70 -5.42
C ALA A 416 5.85 -4.21 -5.79
N ASN A 417 4.85 -3.48 -5.28
CA ASN A 417 4.67 -2.04 -5.53
C ASN A 417 5.91 -1.23 -5.14
N GLU A 418 6.29 -1.32 -3.86
CA GLU A 418 7.39 -0.57 -3.29
C GLU A 418 8.76 -1.10 -3.73
N GLY A 419 8.84 -2.41 -3.96
CA GLY A 419 10.00 -3.03 -4.58
C GLY A 419 10.30 -2.46 -5.96
N ILE A 420 9.29 -2.30 -6.81
CA ILE A 420 9.42 -1.75 -8.17
C ILE A 420 9.79 -0.26 -8.13
N GLY A 421 9.09 0.55 -7.33
CA GLY A 421 9.40 1.97 -7.18
C GLY A 421 10.85 2.18 -6.70
N PHE A 422 11.28 1.44 -5.69
CA PHE A 422 12.63 1.57 -5.13
C PHE A 422 13.73 0.92 -5.99
N TYR A 423 13.42 -0.16 -6.71
CA TYR A 423 14.30 -0.69 -7.75
C TYR A 423 14.49 0.32 -8.89
N GLY A 424 13.40 0.99 -9.31
CA GLY A 424 13.43 2.02 -10.35
C GLY A 424 14.39 3.15 -10.04
N GLU A 425 14.43 3.62 -8.78
CA GLU A 425 15.37 4.65 -8.33
C GLU A 425 16.84 4.27 -8.59
N GLU A 426 17.25 3.07 -8.15
CA GLU A 426 18.63 2.62 -8.36
C GLU A 426 18.90 2.25 -9.82
N MET A 427 17.94 1.63 -10.51
CA MET A 427 18.05 1.32 -11.93
C MET A 427 18.33 2.59 -12.75
N MET A 428 17.58 3.67 -12.52
CA MET A 428 17.76 4.93 -13.24
C MET A 428 19.06 5.64 -12.87
N LEU A 429 19.51 5.50 -11.61
CA LEU A 429 20.85 5.92 -11.20
C LEU A 429 21.94 5.20 -12.00
N GLN A 430 21.87 3.88 -12.12
CA GLN A 430 22.84 3.09 -12.90
C GLN A 430 22.73 3.33 -14.42
N ALA A 431 21.55 3.71 -14.91
CA ALA A 431 21.33 4.05 -16.31
C ALA A 431 21.91 5.42 -16.73
N GLY A 432 22.33 6.24 -15.76
CA GLY A 432 22.95 7.55 -15.98
C GLY A 432 21.98 8.73 -15.92
N LEU A 433 20.79 8.58 -15.31
CA LEU A 433 19.82 9.69 -15.21
C LEU A 433 20.36 10.90 -14.43
N PHE A 434 21.30 10.66 -13.50
CA PHE A 434 21.84 11.66 -12.58
C PHE A 434 23.33 11.95 -12.82
N ASP A 435 23.89 11.53 -13.96
CA ASP A 435 25.32 11.74 -14.26
C ASP A 435 25.67 13.24 -14.41
N ASP A 436 24.68 14.08 -14.68
CA ASP A 436 24.78 15.54 -14.72
C ASP A 436 24.69 16.22 -13.35
N SER A 437 24.34 15.47 -12.28
CA SER A 437 24.09 16.02 -10.95
C SER A 437 24.56 15.08 -9.83
N PRO A 438 25.83 15.19 -9.39
CA PRO A 438 26.35 14.45 -8.24
C PRO A 438 25.51 14.63 -6.97
N ARG A 439 24.99 15.83 -6.72
CA ARG A 439 24.10 16.10 -5.58
C ARG A 439 22.77 15.34 -5.64
N SER A 440 22.27 15.03 -6.83
CA SER A 440 21.07 14.18 -6.96
C SER A 440 21.38 12.72 -6.67
N ARG A 441 22.60 12.26 -6.97
CA ARG A 441 23.07 10.90 -6.63
C ARG A 441 23.14 10.72 -5.11
N GLU A 442 23.61 11.73 -4.38
CA GLU A 442 23.59 11.76 -2.91
C GLU A 442 22.16 11.63 -2.34
N ILE A 443 21.16 12.30 -2.94
CA ILE A 443 19.74 12.15 -2.54
C ILE A 443 19.31 10.69 -2.65
N ILE A 444 19.62 10.00 -3.76
CA ILE A 444 19.27 8.58 -3.95
C ILE A 444 19.96 7.71 -2.90
N TYR A 445 21.24 7.93 -2.60
CA TYR A 445 21.93 7.16 -1.56
C TYR A 445 21.35 7.40 -0.16
N ASN A 446 20.91 8.62 0.13
CA ASN A 446 20.24 8.91 1.39
C ASN A 446 18.85 8.23 1.47
N PHE A 447 18.07 8.24 0.38
CA PHE A 447 16.84 7.45 0.29
C PHE A 447 17.08 5.96 0.52
N MET A 448 18.16 5.41 -0.03
CA MET A 448 18.55 4.03 0.18
C MET A 448 18.88 3.73 1.65
N ARG A 449 19.68 4.58 2.29
CA ARG A 449 19.99 4.46 3.73
C ARG A 449 18.71 4.45 4.57
N PHE A 450 17.79 5.39 4.32
CA PHE A 450 16.57 5.49 5.10
C PHE A 450 15.67 4.26 4.94
N ARG A 451 15.42 3.81 3.70
CA ARG A 451 14.58 2.62 3.45
C ARG A 451 15.21 1.33 3.96
N ALA A 452 16.54 1.21 3.99
CA ALA A 452 17.20 0.09 4.64
C ALA A 452 16.98 0.09 6.17
N LEU A 453 17.03 1.25 6.84
CA LEU A 453 16.76 1.36 8.28
C LEU A 453 15.33 0.97 8.65
N ARG A 454 14.35 1.30 7.78
CA ARG A 454 12.94 0.93 7.99
C ARG A 454 12.75 -0.57 8.16
N VAL A 455 13.52 -1.40 7.44
CA VAL A 455 13.42 -2.87 7.55
C VAL A 455 13.74 -3.33 8.96
N GLU A 456 14.86 -2.87 9.53
CA GLU A 456 15.27 -3.28 10.87
C GLU A 456 14.25 -2.86 11.93
N VAL A 457 13.69 -1.65 11.80
CA VAL A 457 12.67 -1.15 12.73
C VAL A 457 11.37 -1.92 12.60
N ASP A 458 10.86 -2.12 11.38
CA ASP A 458 9.60 -2.82 11.12
C ASP A 458 9.66 -4.27 11.61
N VAL A 459 10.74 -5.01 11.29
CA VAL A 459 10.94 -6.38 11.77
C VAL A 459 10.94 -6.43 13.30
N LYS A 460 11.72 -5.56 13.96
CA LYS A 460 11.85 -5.59 15.42
C LYS A 460 10.59 -5.15 16.15
N LEU A 461 9.83 -4.20 15.59
CA LEU A 461 8.52 -3.84 16.12
C LEU A 461 7.53 -5.00 15.96
N ALA A 462 7.52 -5.65 14.79
CA ALA A 462 6.60 -6.75 14.52
C ALA A 462 6.88 -7.97 15.41
N THR A 463 8.15 -8.33 15.63
CA THR A 463 8.56 -9.46 16.46
C THR A 463 8.50 -9.17 17.97
N GLY A 464 8.39 -7.89 18.36
CA GLY A 464 8.38 -7.45 19.76
C GLY A 464 9.78 -7.30 20.36
N GLU A 465 10.83 -7.27 19.55
CA GLU A 465 12.19 -6.93 19.96
C GLU A 465 12.35 -5.44 20.31
N PHE A 466 11.57 -4.58 19.65
CA PHE A 466 11.44 -3.17 19.98
C PHE A 466 10.03 -2.86 20.47
N THR A 467 9.94 -2.08 21.54
CA THR A 467 8.76 -1.25 21.79
C THR A 467 8.76 -0.05 20.84
N VAL A 468 7.61 0.59 20.66
CA VAL A 468 7.50 1.82 19.84
C VAL A 468 8.44 2.92 20.35
N ASP A 469 8.58 3.07 21.67
CA ASP A 469 9.48 4.08 22.25
C ASP A 469 10.96 3.74 21.98
N GLN A 470 11.35 2.45 22.00
CA GLN A 470 12.71 2.02 21.64
C GLN A 470 13.00 2.22 20.15
N ALA A 471 12.04 1.94 19.27
CA ALA A 471 12.16 2.24 17.84
C ALA A 471 12.27 3.75 17.58
N THR A 472 11.54 4.57 18.34
CA THR A 472 11.65 6.03 18.30
C THR A 472 13.07 6.50 18.66
N ASP A 473 13.63 5.99 19.77
CA ASP A 473 15.00 6.29 20.20
C ASP A 473 16.03 5.86 19.15
N TYR A 474 15.80 4.70 18.53
CA TYR A 474 16.65 4.19 17.46
C TYR A 474 16.61 5.10 16.23
N PHE A 475 15.42 5.55 15.79
CA PHE A 475 15.29 6.47 14.67
C PHE A 475 16.01 7.80 14.92
N VAL A 476 15.80 8.43 16.08
CA VAL A 476 16.48 9.69 16.45
C VAL A 476 18.00 9.54 16.44
N LYS A 477 18.51 8.36 16.80
CA LYS A 477 19.95 8.08 16.78
C LYS A 477 20.51 7.88 15.36
N MET A 478 19.74 7.24 14.48
CA MET A 478 20.22 6.80 13.17
C MET A 478 19.91 7.79 12.04
N VAL A 479 18.90 8.63 12.22
CA VAL A 479 18.43 9.60 11.23
C VAL A 479 18.30 10.96 11.91
N PRO A 480 18.73 12.07 11.29
CA PRO A 480 18.58 13.41 11.86
C PRO A 480 17.12 13.87 11.76
N MET A 481 16.26 13.30 12.61
CA MET A 481 14.85 13.64 12.75
C MET A 481 14.51 13.93 14.21
N ASP A 482 13.51 14.78 14.42
CA ASP A 482 13.02 15.07 15.76
C ASP A 482 12.25 13.87 16.34
N ARG A 483 12.10 13.87 17.66
CA ARG A 483 11.49 12.76 18.39
C ARG A 483 10.00 12.56 18.04
N ALA A 484 9.27 13.62 17.73
CA ALA A 484 7.84 13.51 17.44
C ALA A 484 7.63 12.82 16.09
N SER A 485 8.37 13.24 15.06
CA SER A 485 8.38 12.58 13.75
C SER A 485 8.83 11.12 13.85
N ALA A 486 9.89 10.85 14.62
CA ALA A 486 10.38 9.48 14.85
C ALA A 486 9.34 8.58 15.55
N LEU A 487 8.56 9.14 16.49
CA LEU A 487 7.50 8.42 17.20
C LEU A 487 6.34 8.10 16.27
N GLU A 488 5.97 9.04 15.40
CA GLU A 488 4.94 8.84 14.39
C GLU A 488 5.34 7.72 13.43
N ASP A 489 6.54 7.77 12.85
CA ASP A 489 7.08 6.71 11.98
C ASP A 489 7.08 5.36 12.70
N ALA A 490 7.62 5.28 13.91
CA ALA A 490 7.66 4.03 14.68
C ALA A 490 6.25 3.49 15.00
N ALA A 491 5.31 4.36 15.34
CA ALA A 491 3.93 3.97 15.61
C ALA A 491 3.21 3.50 14.33
N LEU A 492 3.48 4.14 13.19
CA LEU A 492 2.94 3.73 11.89
C LEU A 492 3.44 2.34 11.47
N TYR A 493 4.75 2.06 11.59
CA TYR A 493 5.28 0.72 11.28
C TYR A 493 4.72 -0.35 12.22
N ALA A 494 4.58 -0.05 13.52
CA ALA A 494 3.93 -0.97 14.45
C ALA A 494 2.43 -1.17 14.13
N ALA A 495 1.74 -0.14 13.64
CA ALA A 495 0.33 -0.19 13.26
C ALA A 495 0.07 -0.97 11.97
N ALA A 496 1.05 -0.98 11.06
CA ALA A 496 1.00 -1.68 9.79
C ALA A 496 2.29 -2.49 9.53
N PRO A 497 2.50 -3.59 10.29
CA PRO A 497 3.70 -4.41 10.15
C PRO A 497 3.85 -4.95 8.73
N GLY A 498 5.04 -4.83 8.16
CA GLY A 498 5.34 -5.28 6.80
C GLY A 498 5.47 -4.15 5.78
N ILE A 499 5.02 -2.92 6.09
CA ILE A 499 5.20 -1.76 5.20
C ILE A 499 6.68 -1.35 5.14
N GLY A 500 7.39 -1.33 6.27
CA GLY A 500 8.78 -0.88 6.29
C GLY A 500 9.71 -1.82 5.52
N ILE A 501 9.41 -3.12 5.53
CA ILE A 501 10.22 -4.12 4.78
C ILE A 501 9.99 -4.11 3.27
N SER A 502 8.83 -3.62 2.79
CA SER A 502 8.35 -3.85 1.41
C SER A 502 9.33 -3.30 0.37
N TYR A 503 9.79 -2.07 0.56
CA TYR A 503 10.72 -1.36 -0.31
C TYR A 503 11.99 -2.17 -0.58
N GLN A 504 12.80 -2.37 0.47
CA GLN A 504 14.13 -2.96 0.35
C GLN A 504 14.04 -4.44 -0.02
N THR A 505 13.06 -5.17 0.52
CA THR A 505 12.88 -6.60 0.22
C THR A 505 12.52 -6.79 -1.25
N GLY A 506 11.51 -6.07 -1.74
CA GLY A 506 11.08 -6.19 -3.14
C GLY A 506 12.19 -5.80 -4.11
N LYS A 507 12.93 -4.72 -3.84
CA LYS A 507 14.11 -4.33 -4.63
C LYS A 507 15.17 -5.43 -4.69
N LEU A 508 15.51 -6.04 -3.55
CA LEU A 508 16.51 -7.12 -3.51
C LEU A 508 16.04 -8.38 -4.25
N GLN A 509 14.75 -8.71 -4.16
CA GLN A 509 14.18 -9.81 -4.95
C GLN A 509 14.27 -9.52 -6.45
N ILE A 510 14.02 -8.29 -6.88
CA ILE A 510 14.14 -7.90 -8.30
C ILE A 510 15.61 -7.98 -8.75
N LEU A 511 16.55 -7.49 -7.95
CA LEU A 511 17.99 -7.58 -8.28
C LEU A 511 18.46 -9.04 -8.39
N LYS A 512 18.02 -9.91 -7.47
CA LYS A 512 18.29 -11.36 -7.55
C LYS A 512 17.68 -11.95 -8.83
N PHE A 513 16.41 -11.65 -9.10
CA PHE A 513 15.69 -12.15 -10.26
C PHE A 513 16.35 -11.71 -11.57
N LEU A 514 16.71 -10.44 -11.71
CA LEU A 514 17.45 -9.91 -12.86
C LEU A 514 18.78 -10.67 -13.07
N ALA A 515 19.56 -10.85 -12.00
CA ALA A 515 20.85 -11.55 -12.07
C ALA A 515 20.70 -13.03 -12.46
N GLU A 516 19.63 -13.70 -12.02
CA GLU A 516 19.33 -15.07 -12.41
C GLU A 516 18.85 -15.17 -13.86
N ALA A 517 17.96 -14.28 -14.29
CA ALA A 517 17.50 -14.21 -15.68
C ALA A 517 18.66 -13.97 -16.65
N ARG A 518 19.56 -13.01 -16.36
CA ARG A 518 20.75 -12.77 -17.20
C ARG A 518 21.68 -13.97 -17.27
N ARG A 519 21.84 -14.72 -16.17
CA ARG A 519 22.67 -15.95 -16.14
C ARG A 519 22.02 -17.08 -16.92
N ALA A 520 20.72 -17.27 -16.79
CA ALA A 520 19.98 -18.34 -17.47
C ALA A 520 19.91 -18.14 -18.99
N GLU A 521 19.68 -16.90 -19.45
CA GLU A 521 19.48 -16.60 -20.86
C GLU A 521 20.77 -16.27 -21.63
N GLY A 522 21.86 -15.96 -20.92
CA GLY A 522 23.14 -15.64 -21.54
C GLY A 522 23.04 -14.45 -22.50
N GLU A 523 23.64 -14.57 -23.68
CA GLU A 523 23.63 -13.54 -24.73
C GLU A 523 22.24 -13.27 -25.33
N LYS A 524 21.24 -14.12 -25.06
CA LYS A 524 19.85 -13.89 -25.51
C LYS A 524 19.07 -12.96 -24.58
N PHE A 525 19.62 -12.67 -23.40
CA PHE A 525 18.97 -11.84 -22.41
C PHE A 525 18.67 -10.45 -22.95
N SER A 526 17.46 -9.97 -22.69
CA SER A 526 17.04 -8.61 -23.00
C SER A 526 16.52 -7.93 -21.75
N LEU A 527 17.22 -6.87 -21.32
CA LEU A 527 16.81 -6.08 -20.16
C LEU A 527 15.38 -5.53 -20.34
N ARG A 528 15.09 -5.03 -21.54
CA ARG A 528 13.75 -4.57 -21.93
C ARG A 528 12.68 -5.64 -21.74
N LYS A 529 12.89 -6.86 -22.26
CA LYS A 529 11.89 -7.94 -22.12
C LYS A 529 11.70 -8.37 -20.68
N PHE A 530 12.78 -8.43 -19.90
CA PHE A 530 12.70 -8.71 -18.47
C PHE A 530 11.88 -7.66 -17.73
N HIS A 531 12.15 -6.37 -17.95
CA HIS A 531 11.37 -5.30 -17.33
C HIS A 531 9.93 -5.24 -17.84
N ASP A 532 9.69 -5.45 -19.12
CA ASP A 532 8.33 -5.53 -19.66
C ASP A 532 7.55 -6.66 -18.97
N PHE A 533 8.17 -7.82 -18.72
CA PHE A 533 7.54 -8.88 -17.92
C PHE A 533 7.27 -8.45 -16.47
N LEU A 534 8.28 -7.89 -15.80
CA LEU A 534 8.19 -7.47 -14.39
C LEU A 534 7.07 -6.44 -14.17
N TRP A 535 6.99 -5.43 -15.02
CA TRP A 535 6.01 -4.34 -14.89
C TRP A 535 4.61 -4.71 -15.36
N ASN A 536 4.50 -5.48 -16.45
CA ASN A 536 3.18 -5.88 -16.93
C ASN A 536 2.45 -6.72 -15.88
N ASN A 537 3.16 -7.57 -15.13
CA ASN A 537 2.58 -8.36 -14.04
C ASN A 537 2.00 -7.52 -12.88
N GLY A 538 2.21 -6.21 -12.84
CA GLY A 538 1.62 -5.34 -11.83
C GLY A 538 2.11 -5.70 -10.43
N ASN A 539 1.20 -6.08 -9.54
CA ASN A 539 1.48 -6.29 -8.12
C ASN A 539 1.68 -7.76 -7.73
N VAL A 540 1.91 -8.67 -8.68
CA VAL A 540 2.26 -10.06 -8.37
C VAL A 540 3.56 -10.09 -7.54
N PRO A 541 3.63 -10.82 -6.40
CA PRO A 541 4.84 -10.87 -5.58
C PRO A 541 6.06 -11.36 -6.36
N ILE A 542 7.23 -10.75 -6.12
CA ILE A 542 8.42 -10.96 -6.95
C ILE A 542 8.88 -12.43 -6.97
N ALA A 543 8.72 -13.16 -5.86
CA ALA A 543 9.02 -14.59 -5.80
C ALA A 543 8.14 -15.42 -6.77
N LEU A 544 6.87 -15.05 -6.95
CA LEU A 544 5.98 -15.70 -7.90
C LEU A 544 6.33 -15.35 -9.34
N GLN A 545 6.64 -14.07 -9.61
CA GLN A 545 7.09 -13.63 -10.94
C GLN A 545 8.37 -14.35 -11.37
N ARG A 546 9.32 -14.47 -10.44
CA ARG A 546 10.58 -15.20 -10.64
C ARG A 546 10.32 -16.67 -10.96
N TRP A 547 9.42 -17.32 -10.22
CA TRP A 547 9.04 -18.70 -10.49
C TRP A 547 8.37 -18.85 -11.86
N GLU A 548 7.46 -17.96 -12.22
CA GLU A 548 6.77 -17.97 -13.51
C GLU A 548 7.74 -17.78 -14.69
N TYR A 549 8.71 -16.87 -14.56
CA TYR A 549 9.66 -16.56 -15.62
C TYR A 549 10.76 -17.63 -15.78
N LEU A 550 11.32 -18.13 -14.67
CA LEU A 550 12.49 -19.02 -14.69
C LEU A 550 12.16 -20.50 -14.44
N GLY A 551 10.96 -20.82 -13.96
CA GLY A 551 10.58 -22.17 -13.54
C GLY A 551 11.27 -22.67 -12.26
N LEU A 552 11.95 -21.79 -11.50
CA LEU A 552 12.67 -22.14 -10.27
C LEU A 552 11.75 -22.25 -9.07
N THR A 553 11.79 -23.37 -8.35
CA THR A 553 10.86 -23.70 -7.25
C THR A 553 11.45 -23.54 -5.84
N ASP A 554 12.73 -23.19 -5.73
CA ASP A 554 13.47 -23.05 -4.46
C ASP A 554 12.78 -22.10 -3.47
N GLU A 555 12.32 -20.94 -3.94
CA GLU A 555 11.59 -20.00 -3.09
C GLU A 555 10.15 -20.47 -2.80
N MET A 556 9.54 -21.25 -3.69
CA MET A 556 8.21 -21.82 -3.46
C MET A 556 8.21 -22.89 -2.39
N GLU A 557 9.33 -23.58 -2.19
CA GLU A 557 9.54 -24.54 -1.11
C GLU A 557 9.64 -23.86 0.26
N LEU A 558 10.28 -22.68 0.32
CA LEU A 558 10.39 -21.86 1.53
C LEU A 558 9.03 -21.25 1.97
N LEU A 559 8.09 -21.10 1.04
CA LEU A 559 6.75 -20.58 1.26
C LEU A 559 5.71 -21.64 1.64
N ARG A 560 6.09 -22.92 1.74
CA ARG A 560 5.15 -24.01 2.06
C ARG A 560 4.60 -23.93 3.48
#